data_AF-A0A2S2C7X4-F1
#
_entry.id   AF-A0A2S2C7X4-F1
#
_cell.length_a   1.000
_cell.length_b   1.000
_cell.length_c   1.000
_cell.angle_alpha   90.00
_cell.angle_beta   90.00
_cell.angle_gamma   90.00
#
_symmetry.space_group_name_H-M   'P 1'
#
loop_
_entity.id
_entity.type
_entity.pdbx_description
1 polymer ?
#
loop_
_entity_poly.entity_id
_entity_poly.type
_entity_poly.pdbx_seq_one_letter_code
_entity_poly.pdbx_strand_id
1 'polypeptide(L)'
;MEGHIAGGFHPDAHTQLLTRLFAEVNLSPTWHQSAHIRQLTAGALGIPPTHTPTAEQTGNLWGVSVRNARHSAAQMAKAAVACFDALEHFAAAGRTASVDPLTD
;
A
#
# COMPACT_ATOMS: atom_id res chain seq x y z
N MET A 1 -18.60 8.28 8.28
CA MET A 1 -19.03 7.65 7.01
C MET A 1 -18.44 6.25 7.01
N GLU A 2 -19.26 5.21 7.12
CA GLU A 2 -18.77 3.81 7.10
C GLU A 2 -18.55 3.40 5.65
N GLY A 3 -17.30 3.14 5.26
CA GLY A 3 -16.94 2.71 3.92
C GLY A 3 -15.66 1.89 3.97
N HIS A 4 -15.50 0.98 3.01
CA HIS A 4 -14.36 0.08 2.99
C HIS A 4 -13.12 0.77 2.38
N ILE A 5 -11.95 0.46 2.94
CA ILE A 5 -10.65 0.86 2.39
C ILE A 5 -10.03 -0.38 1.73
N ALA A 6 -9.66 -0.26 0.46
CA ALA A 6 -8.90 -1.31 -0.21
C ALA A 6 -7.41 -0.94 -0.20
N GLY A 7 -6.59 -1.81 0.38
CA GLY A 7 -5.13 -1.67 0.40
C GLY A 7 -4.47 -2.65 -0.55
N GLY A 8 -3.35 -2.24 -1.15
CA GLY A 8 -2.49 -3.17 -1.87
C GLY A 8 -1.62 -2.51 -2.93
N PHE A 9 -1.07 -3.35 -3.82
CA PHE A 9 -0.27 -2.88 -4.95
C PHE A 9 -1.11 -2.29 -6.10
N HIS A 10 -2.38 -2.68 -6.22
CA HIS A 10 -3.30 -2.21 -7.27
C HIS A 10 -4.75 -2.08 -6.75
N PRO A 11 -4.98 -1.34 -5.65
CA PRO A 11 -6.27 -1.28 -4.98
C PRO A 11 -7.42 -0.83 -5.88
N ASP A 12 -7.21 0.14 -6.78
CA ASP A 12 -8.28 0.64 -7.67
C ASP A 12 -8.79 -0.41 -8.66
N ALA A 13 -7.87 -1.20 -9.23
CA ALA A 13 -8.25 -2.29 -10.11
C ALA A 13 -9.02 -3.38 -9.33
N HIS A 14 -8.61 -3.64 -8.08
CA HIS A 14 -9.27 -4.61 -7.23
C HIS A 14 -10.66 -4.14 -6.76
N THR A 15 -10.83 -2.87 -6.37
CA THR A 15 -12.15 -2.34 -5.99
C THR A 15 -13.11 -2.34 -7.16
N GLN A 16 -12.66 -2.02 -8.37
CA GLN A 16 -13.48 -2.12 -9.58
C GLN A 16 -13.93 -3.57 -9.84
N LEU A 17 -13.02 -4.54 -9.74
CA LEU A 17 -13.35 -5.95 -9.89
C LEU A 17 -14.34 -6.42 -8.81
N LEU A 18 -14.06 -6.12 -7.54
CA LEU A 18 -14.92 -6.48 -6.42
C LEU A 18 -16.31 -5.86 -6.55
N THR A 19 -16.41 -4.60 -6.99
CA THR A 19 -17.70 -3.94 -7.23
C THR A 19 -18.53 -4.69 -8.27
N ARG A 20 -17.90 -5.18 -9.36
CA ARG A 20 -18.60 -5.98 -10.38
C ARG A 20 -19.07 -7.32 -9.81
N LEU A 21 -18.19 -8.04 -9.10
CA LEU A 21 -18.52 -9.34 -8.51
C LEU A 21 -19.63 -9.23 -7.46
N PHE A 22 -19.61 -8.19 -6.63
CA PHE A 22 -20.66 -7.98 -5.63
C PHE A 22 -22.00 -7.61 -6.26
N ALA A 23 -22.01 -6.89 -7.37
CA ALA A 23 -23.24 -6.60 -8.10
C ALA A 23 -23.95 -7.88 -8.59
N GLU A 24 -23.20 -8.94 -8.94
CA GLU A 24 -23.76 -10.25 -9.35
C GLU A 24 -24.58 -10.91 -8.23
N VAL A 25 -24.32 -10.55 -6.97
CA VAL A 25 -25.04 -11.05 -5.79
C VAL A 25 -25.87 -9.95 -5.12
N ASN A 26 -26.23 -8.88 -5.85
CA ASN A 26 -27.02 -7.74 -5.39
C ASN A 26 -26.44 -7.00 -4.18
N LEU A 27 -25.11 -7.01 -4.04
CA LEU A 27 -24.38 -6.22 -3.06
C LEU A 27 -23.80 -4.97 -3.72
N SER A 28 -23.86 -3.84 -3.02
CA SER A 28 -23.33 -2.55 -3.48
C SER A 28 -22.43 -1.94 -2.41
N PRO A 29 -21.16 -2.38 -2.32
CA PRO A 29 -20.23 -1.85 -1.33
C PRO A 29 -19.91 -0.38 -1.62
N THR A 30 -19.78 0.40 -0.56
CA THR A 30 -19.23 1.77 -0.65
C THR A 30 -17.73 1.72 -0.37
N TRP A 31 -16.93 2.15 -1.32
CA TRP A 31 -15.47 2.30 -1.17
C TRP A 31 -15.15 3.76 -0.83
N HIS A 32 -14.40 3.97 0.25
CA HIS A 32 -14.07 5.34 0.70
C HIS A 32 -12.76 5.84 0.09
N GLN A 33 -11.71 5.03 0.16
CA GLN A 33 -10.38 5.38 -0.35
C GLN A 33 -9.58 4.12 -0.67
N SER A 34 -8.66 4.25 -1.61
CA SER A 34 -7.68 3.22 -1.96
C SER A 34 -6.34 3.57 -1.35
N ALA A 35 -5.75 2.63 -0.61
CA ALA A 35 -4.39 2.75 -0.10
C ALA A 35 -3.42 2.06 -1.08
N HIS A 36 -2.78 2.84 -1.94
CA HIS A 36 -1.91 2.32 -2.98
C HIS A 36 -0.45 2.31 -2.52
N ILE A 37 0.03 1.18 -1.97
CA ILE A 37 1.36 1.11 -1.30
C ILE A 37 2.51 1.56 -2.21
N ARG A 38 2.42 1.35 -3.52
CA ARG A 38 3.45 1.78 -4.48
C ARG A 38 3.55 3.32 -4.57
N GLN A 39 2.42 4.01 -4.54
CA GLN A 39 2.37 5.48 -4.59
C GLN A 39 2.80 6.07 -3.26
N LEU A 40 2.35 5.47 -2.15
CA LEU A 40 2.77 5.87 -0.81
C LEU A 40 4.28 5.68 -0.61
N THR A 41 4.84 4.58 -1.11
CA THR A 41 6.30 4.35 -1.15
C THR A 41 7.01 5.41 -1.97
N ALA A 42 6.49 5.74 -3.16
CA ALA A 42 7.07 6.78 -3.98
C ALA A 42 7.10 8.14 -3.26
N GLY A 43 6.00 8.52 -2.63
CA GLY A 43 5.92 9.74 -1.82
C GLY A 43 6.88 9.74 -0.64
N ALA A 44 6.96 8.65 0.10
CA ALA A 44 7.84 8.52 1.27
C ALA A 44 9.34 8.61 0.92
N LEU A 45 9.72 8.12 -0.26
CA LEU A 45 11.11 8.09 -0.72
C LEU A 45 11.46 9.22 -1.71
N GLY A 46 10.55 10.16 -1.94
CA GLY A 46 10.76 11.28 -2.87
C GLY A 46 10.88 10.86 -4.35
N ILE A 47 10.35 9.68 -4.72
CA ILE A 47 10.32 9.19 -6.10
C ILE A 47 9.22 9.94 -6.86
N PRO A 48 9.52 10.55 -8.03
CA PRO A 48 8.51 11.25 -8.81
C PRO A 48 7.32 10.34 -9.18
N PRO A 49 6.08 10.86 -9.21
CA PRO A 49 4.89 10.06 -9.53
C PRO A 49 4.97 9.34 -10.89
N THR A 50 5.67 9.93 -11.87
CA THR A 50 5.93 9.34 -13.19
C THR A 50 6.79 8.09 -13.15
N HIS A 51 7.49 7.83 -12.04
CA HIS A 51 8.36 6.68 -11.81
C HIS A 51 7.85 5.80 -10.67
N THR A 52 6.53 5.72 -10.48
CA THR A 52 5.92 4.88 -9.43
C THR A 52 6.45 3.45 -9.54
N PRO A 53 7.09 2.91 -8.48
CA PRO A 53 7.75 1.60 -8.53
C PRO A 53 6.73 0.49 -8.84
N THR A 54 7.15 -0.61 -9.46
CA THR A 54 6.34 -1.83 -9.60
C THR A 54 6.09 -2.48 -8.24
N ALA A 55 5.21 -3.49 -8.16
CA ALA A 55 4.99 -4.25 -6.92
C ALA A 55 6.29 -4.91 -6.41
N GLU A 56 7.11 -5.48 -7.29
CA GLU A 56 8.40 -6.06 -6.92
C GLU A 56 9.39 -5.00 -6.44
N GLN A 57 9.52 -3.88 -7.16
CA GLN A 57 10.41 -2.80 -6.74
C GLN A 57 9.98 -2.24 -5.38
N THR A 58 8.67 -2.08 -5.16
CA THR A 58 8.12 -1.65 -3.86
C THR A 58 8.48 -2.63 -2.76
N GLY A 59 8.29 -3.94 -2.98
CA GLY A 59 8.70 -4.97 -2.04
C GLY A 59 10.18 -4.88 -1.71
N ASN A 60 11.05 -4.82 -2.73
CA ASN A 60 12.49 -4.76 -2.56
C ASN A 60 12.95 -3.52 -1.77
N LEU A 61 12.32 -2.36 -1.99
CA LEU A 61 12.61 -1.13 -1.24
C LEU A 61 12.33 -1.27 0.26
N TRP A 62 11.40 -2.15 0.63
CA TRP A 62 11.04 -2.45 2.03
C TRP A 62 11.59 -3.78 2.53
N GLY A 63 12.49 -4.44 1.79
CA GLY A 63 13.04 -5.75 2.17
C GLY A 63 12.03 -6.92 2.12
N VAL A 64 10.91 -6.75 1.41
CA VAL A 64 9.83 -7.74 1.28
C VAL A 64 9.91 -8.46 -0.07
N SER A 65 10.00 -9.79 -0.06
CA SER A 65 10.03 -10.59 -1.30
C SER A 65 8.63 -10.78 -1.90
N VAL A 66 8.34 -10.06 -2.98
CA VAL A 66 7.08 -10.17 -3.74
C VAL A 66 7.16 -11.24 -4.84
N ARG A 67 8.36 -11.55 -5.35
CA ARG A 67 8.57 -12.47 -6.48
C ARG A 67 7.93 -13.83 -6.23
N ASN A 68 8.13 -14.38 -5.04
CA ASN A 68 7.61 -15.70 -4.66
C ASN A 68 6.11 -15.68 -4.34
N ALA A 69 5.54 -14.51 -4.09
CA ALA A 69 4.12 -14.33 -3.75
C ALA A 69 3.20 -14.25 -4.98
N ARG A 70 3.75 -14.00 -6.18
CA ARG A 70 3.00 -13.69 -7.42
C ARG A 70 1.92 -14.72 -7.81
N HIS A 71 2.08 -15.96 -7.38
CA HIS A 71 1.17 -17.06 -7.73
C HIS A 71 -0.01 -17.23 -6.76
N SER A 72 -0.12 -16.37 -5.74
CA SER A 72 -1.19 -16.46 -4.74
C SER A 72 -1.69 -15.07 -4.34
N ALA A 73 -2.99 -14.83 -4.53
CA ALA A 73 -3.63 -13.60 -4.07
C ALA A 73 -3.44 -13.38 -2.56
N ALA A 74 -3.51 -14.45 -1.77
CA ALA A 74 -3.29 -14.38 -0.32
C ALA A 74 -1.84 -14.03 0.03
N GLN A 75 -0.85 -14.60 -0.67
CA GLN A 75 0.55 -14.24 -0.44
C GLN A 75 0.85 -12.82 -0.91
N MET A 76 0.27 -12.38 -2.03
CA MET A 76 0.37 -10.99 -2.49
C MET A 76 -0.22 -10.01 -1.49
N ALA A 77 -1.36 -10.34 -0.88
CA ALA A 77 -1.95 -9.54 0.19
C ALA A 77 -1.04 -9.47 1.42
N LYS A 78 -0.47 -10.60 1.86
CA LYS A 78 0.50 -10.62 2.96
C LYS A 78 1.74 -9.79 2.67
N ALA A 79 2.27 -9.86 1.45
CA ALA A 79 3.41 -9.05 1.03
C ALA A 79 3.05 -7.55 1.03
N ALA A 80 1.85 -7.18 0.59
CA ALA A 80 1.39 -5.80 0.65
C ALA A 80 1.30 -5.30 2.09
N VAL A 81 0.73 -6.10 3.01
CA VAL A 81 0.66 -5.79 4.45
C VAL A 81 2.07 -5.55 5.02
N ALA A 82 3.02 -6.44 4.76
CA ALA A 82 4.40 -6.25 5.21
C ALA A 82 5.05 -4.95 4.68
N CYS A 83 4.74 -4.54 3.45
CA CYS A 83 5.19 -3.25 2.93
C CYS A 83 4.53 -2.06 3.64
N PHE A 84 3.25 -2.16 4.01
CA PHE A 84 2.58 -1.12 4.81
C PHE A 84 3.21 -0.99 6.20
N ASP A 85 3.48 -2.12 6.87
CA ASP A 85 4.11 -2.14 8.20
C ASP A 85 5.51 -1.50 8.15
N ALA A 86 6.30 -1.82 7.12
CA ALA A 86 7.62 -1.22 6.91
C ALA A 86 7.55 0.30 6.65
N LEU A 87 6.58 0.75 5.86
CA LEU A 87 6.35 2.17 5.62
C LEU A 87 5.95 2.91 6.90
N GLU A 88 5.09 2.32 7.73
CA GLU A 88 4.69 2.90 9.01
C GLU A 88 5.90 3.07 9.94
N HIS A 89 6.76 2.04 10.01
CA HIS A 89 7.99 2.07 10.79
C HIS A 89 8.95 3.16 10.28
N PHE A 90 9.13 3.27 8.96
CA PHE A 90 9.93 4.34 8.34
C PHE A 90 9.40 5.73 8.70
N ALA A 91 8.09 5.93 8.59
CA ALA A 91 7.46 7.20 8.94
C ALA A 91 7.63 7.54 10.43
N ALA A 92 7.61 6.55 11.32
CA ALA A 92 7.86 6.73 12.75
C ALA A 92 9.31 7.16 13.04
N ALA A 93 10.30 6.54 12.38
CA ALA A 93 11.71 6.91 12.52
C ALA A 93 12.01 8.33 12.02
N GLY A 94 11.36 8.76 10.93
CA GLY A 94 11.46 10.15 10.44
C GLY A 94 10.89 11.18 11.42
N ARG A 95 9.87 10.82 12.20
CA ARG A 95 9.30 11.69 13.25
C ARG A 95 10.23 11.83 14.45
N THR A 96 10.95 10.78 14.85
CA THR A 96 11.87 10.86 16.00
C THR A 96 13.10 11.72 15.72
N ALA A 97 13.60 11.73 14.48
CA ALA A 97 14.75 12.56 14.08
C ALA A 97 14.43 14.08 14.04
N SER A 98 13.14 14.44 13.99
CA SER A 98 12.68 15.83 13.99
C SER A 98 12.53 16.43 15.41
N VAL A 99 12.74 15.65 16.47
CA VAL A 99 12.41 16.05 17.86
C VAL A 99 13.66 16.27 18.73
N ASP A 100 14.85 16.40 18.15
CA ASP A 100 16.00 16.96 18.88
C ASP A 100 16.05 18.48 18.65
N PRO A 101 15.48 19.32 19.55
CA PRO A 101 15.92 20.70 19.62
C PRO A 101 17.35 20.68 20.18
N LEU A 102 18.28 21.22 19.40
CA LEU A 102 19.58 21.66 19.88
C LEU A 102 19.36 22.49 21.16
N THR A 103 19.69 21.92 22.32
CA THR A 103 19.90 22.69 23.54
C THR A 103 21.34 23.19 23.51
N ASP A 104 21.47 24.50 23.33
CA ASP A 104 22.66 25.32 23.66
C ASP A 104 23.05 25.16 25.14
#